data_AF-A0AAV5HH39-F1
#
_entry.id   AF-A0AAV5HH39-F1
#
_cell.length_a   1.000
_cell.length_b   1.000
_cell.length_c   1.000
_cell.angle_alpha   90.00
_cell.angle_beta   90.00
_cell.angle_gamma   90.00
#
_symmetry.space_group_name_H-M   'P 1'
#
loop_
_entity.id
_entity.type
_entity.pdbx_description
1 polymer ?
#
loop_
_entity_poly.entity_id
_entity_poly.type
_entity_poly.pdbx_seq_one_letter_code
_entity_poly.pdbx_strand_id
1 'polypeptide(L)'
;MYDTIVTLKKGTGRTLKSGGMWVYDNEIESIAGTFENGGLVTVHDFDGYFLGIGFINTNSKITVRLLSRKKGTVIDEAFLEKRAADAWEYRKQTMDTGCCRVIFGEADWLPGLVVDKFSDVLVVESLALGIDRLKPVILEGLCRILQKDGIVIRGIYERSDAKVRLQEGMERFKGFIGAPFDTKVQIEENGVKYIVDVEDGQKTGFFLDQKYNRASVQRLCRGKKVLDCFTHTGSFALNAGIAGAESVLGVDASRTGILQAEENARLNGLENRVRFRCADVFELLPELEAQGERFDVVILDPPAFTKSRNSIKNAVKGYREINLRGMKLVENGGFLATCSCSHFMDPDLFAKTIREAASGAHKRLRQVEFRTQCCDHPILWAADESYYLKFYIFQVVDEQ
;
A
#
# COMPACT_ATOMS: atom_id res chain seq x y z
N MET A 1 -3.89 3.03 35.88
CA MET A 1 -2.54 3.05 35.29
C MET A 1 -2.14 1.60 35.18
N TYR A 2 -1.57 1.15 34.06
CA TYR A 2 -1.21 -0.27 33.93
C TYR A 2 -0.04 -0.60 34.84
N ASP A 3 -0.08 -1.77 35.47
CA ASP A 3 0.86 -2.16 36.55
C ASP A 3 2.30 -2.32 36.05
N THR A 4 2.49 -2.59 34.75
CA THR A 4 3.81 -2.68 34.12
C THR A 4 4.26 -1.33 33.56
N ILE A 5 5.48 -0.94 33.90
CA ILE A 5 6.14 0.29 33.43
C ILE A 5 7.40 -0.07 32.64
N VAL A 6 7.46 0.36 31.38
CA VAL A 6 8.65 0.31 30.53
C VAL A 6 9.36 1.67 30.59
N THR A 7 10.61 1.69 31.03
CA THR A 7 11.41 2.91 31.15
C THR A 7 12.45 2.97 30.03
N LEU A 8 12.51 4.07 29.30
CA LEU A 8 13.49 4.29 28.24
C LEU A 8 14.86 4.70 28.79
N LYS A 9 15.92 4.38 28.05
CA LYS A 9 17.28 4.86 28.30
C LYS A 9 17.38 6.37 28.15
N LYS A 10 18.27 7.00 28.91
CA LYS A 10 18.57 8.42 28.74
C LYS A 10 19.09 8.69 27.32
N GLY A 11 18.44 9.61 26.61
CA GLY A 11 18.83 10.03 25.26
C GLY A 11 18.30 9.18 24.10
N THR A 12 17.52 8.12 24.37
CA THR A 12 16.83 7.30 23.35
C THR A 12 15.36 7.74 23.17
N GLY A 13 14.59 7.02 22.35
CA GLY A 13 13.16 7.28 22.13
C GLY A 13 12.91 8.55 21.32
N ARG A 14 13.87 9.01 20.51
CA ARG A 14 13.75 10.25 19.74
C ARG A 14 12.57 10.19 18.77
N THR A 15 12.44 9.08 18.04
CA THR A 15 11.33 8.82 17.11
C THR A 15 10.00 8.79 17.84
N LEU A 16 9.94 8.16 19.02
CA LEU A 16 8.74 8.17 19.86
C LEU A 16 8.37 9.60 20.27
N LYS A 17 9.34 10.40 20.71
CA LYS A 17 9.14 11.78 21.17
C LYS A 17 8.75 12.74 20.03
N SER A 18 9.19 12.47 18.80
CA SER A 18 8.83 13.25 17.60
C SER A 18 7.51 12.83 16.94
N GLY A 19 6.79 11.86 17.50
CA GLY A 19 5.45 11.48 17.05
C GLY A 19 5.30 10.03 16.58
N GLY A 20 6.39 9.29 16.38
CA GLY A 20 6.38 7.86 16.04
C GLY A 20 5.81 6.98 17.16
N MET A 21 5.41 5.75 16.85
CA MET A 21 4.61 4.92 17.79
C MET A 21 5.34 3.71 18.35
N TRP A 22 6.64 3.59 18.07
CA TRP A 22 7.43 2.40 18.37
C TRP A 22 8.51 2.69 19.40
N VAL A 23 8.71 1.72 20.29
CA VAL A 23 9.88 1.62 21.16
C VAL A 23 10.62 0.35 20.77
N TYR A 24 11.89 0.49 20.44
CA TYR A 24 12.74 -0.65 20.09
C TYR A 24 13.38 -1.28 21.33
N ASP A 25 13.70 -2.57 21.23
CA ASP A 25 14.36 -3.37 22.28
C ASP A 25 15.61 -2.67 22.85
N ASN A 26 16.44 -2.10 21.98
CA ASN A 26 17.67 -1.42 22.34
C ASN A 26 17.46 -0.07 23.06
N GLU A 27 16.25 0.49 23.03
CA GLU A 27 15.90 1.77 23.68
C GLU A 27 15.43 1.62 25.12
N ILE A 28 15.12 0.40 25.57
CA ILE A 28 14.55 0.10 26.88
C ILE A 28 15.67 -0.08 27.92
N GLU A 29 15.58 0.63 29.03
CA GLU A 29 16.46 0.50 30.20
C GLU A 29 15.95 -0.57 31.17
N SER A 30 14.65 -0.52 31.50
CA SER A 30 14.04 -1.47 32.42
C SER A 30 12.56 -1.66 32.16
N ILE A 31 12.04 -2.83 32.59
CA ILE A 31 10.62 -3.15 32.62
C ILE A 31 10.29 -3.54 34.07
N ALA A 32 9.48 -2.74 34.75
CA ALA A 32 9.08 -2.96 36.13
C ALA A 32 7.62 -3.45 36.20
N GLY A 33 7.36 -4.50 36.97
CA GLY A 33 6.05 -5.15 37.08
C GLY A 33 5.99 -6.47 36.30
N THR A 34 4.83 -7.13 36.34
CA THR A 34 4.59 -8.41 35.63
C THR A 34 3.81 -8.16 34.36
N PHE A 35 4.19 -8.80 33.25
CA PHE A 35 3.48 -8.68 31.97
C PHE A 35 3.49 -10.01 31.22
N GLU A 36 2.59 -10.10 30.25
CA GLU A 36 2.63 -11.10 29.19
C GLU A 36 2.83 -10.41 27.84
N ASN A 37 3.48 -11.07 26.89
CA ASN A 37 3.57 -10.56 25.52
C ASN A 37 2.15 -10.38 24.94
N GLY A 38 1.89 -9.22 24.35
CA GLY A 38 0.58 -8.73 23.94
C GLY A 38 -0.17 -7.92 25.01
N GLY A 39 0.31 -7.88 26.25
CA GLY A 39 -0.28 -7.12 27.35
C GLY A 39 -0.03 -5.61 27.27
N LEU A 40 -0.86 -4.83 27.98
CA LEU A 40 -0.75 -3.37 28.01
C LEU A 40 0.26 -2.90 29.05
N VAL A 41 1.06 -1.91 28.68
CA VAL A 41 2.12 -1.32 29.52
C VAL A 41 2.08 0.20 29.45
N THR A 42 2.59 0.83 30.50
CA THR A 42 2.88 2.26 30.52
C THR A 42 4.33 2.49 30.08
N VAL A 43 4.59 3.49 29.22
CA VAL A 43 5.94 3.86 28.78
C VAL A 43 6.35 5.18 29.43
N HIS A 44 7.49 5.19 30.12
CA HIS A 44 8.10 6.36 30.73
C HIS A 44 9.48 6.68 30.11
N ASP A 45 9.84 7.96 30.11
CA ASP A 45 11.21 8.39 29.82
C ASP A 45 12.13 8.12 31.02
N PHE A 46 13.44 8.30 30.85
CA PHE A 46 14.46 8.02 31.87
C PHE A 46 14.26 8.79 33.19
N ASP A 47 13.55 9.92 33.16
CA ASP A 47 13.26 10.78 34.32
C ASP A 47 11.86 10.50 34.93
N GLY A 48 11.16 9.49 34.44
CA GLY A 48 9.81 9.13 34.87
C GLY A 48 8.69 9.89 34.16
N TYR A 49 9.00 10.72 33.16
CA TYR A 49 7.97 11.41 32.37
C TYR A 49 7.12 10.42 31.57
N PHE A 50 5.79 10.57 31.61
CA PHE A 50 4.86 9.70 30.90
C PHE A 50 4.92 9.93 29.38
N LEU A 51 5.21 8.89 28.61
CA LEU A 51 5.29 8.94 27.15
C LEU A 51 4.06 8.33 26.47
N GLY A 52 3.42 7.33 27.08
CA GLY A 52 2.23 6.72 26.51
C GLY A 52 1.84 5.38 27.12
N ILE A 53 0.82 4.79 26.53
CA ILE A 53 0.32 3.44 26.79
C ILE A 53 0.42 2.67 25.49
N GLY A 54 0.92 1.44 25.53
CA GLY A 54 1.05 0.56 24.38
C GLY A 54 0.97 -0.90 24.78
N PHE A 55 1.02 -1.80 23.80
CA PHE A 55 1.21 -3.23 24.08
C PHE A 55 2.67 -3.63 23.95
N ILE A 56 3.11 -4.55 24.81
CA ILE A 56 4.50 -5.05 24.86
C ILE A 56 4.64 -6.40 24.15
N ASN A 57 5.74 -6.62 23.44
CA ASN A 57 6.14 -7.93 22.95
C ASN A 57 7.67 -8.06 22.90
N THR A 58 8.27 -8.79 23.85
CA THR A 58 9.72 -8.98 23.92
C THR A 58 10.28 -9.95 22.88
N ASN A 59 9.43 -10.64 22.13
CA ASN A 59 9.87 -11.45 20.97
C ASN A 59 10.24 -10.55 19.77
N SER A 60 9.67 -9.34 19.71
CA SER A 60 9.83 -8.40 18.60
C SER A 60 10.89 -7.35 18.90
N LYS A 61 11.64 -6.95 17.88
CA LYS A 61 12.53 -5.78 17.96
C LYS A 61 11.76 -4.49 18.25
N ILE A 62 10.51 -4.40 17.78
CA ILE A 62 9.59 -3.32 18.16
C ILE A 62 8.87 -3.80 19.43
N THR A 63 9.54 -3.60 20.56
CA THR A 63 9.11 -4.18 21.84
C THR A 63 7.85 -3.52 22.39
N VAL A 64 7.62 -2.23 22.15
CA VAL A 64 6.34 -1.58 22.52
C VAL A 64 5.77 -0.82 21.33
N ARG A 65 4.48 -1.00 21.07
CA ARG A 65 3.70 -0.19 20.11
C ARG A 65 2.63 0.60 20.84
N LEU A 66 2.68 1.92 20.76
CA LEU A 66 1.74 2.81 21.47
C LEU A 66 0.32 2.72 20.90
N LEU A 67 -0.67 2.87 21.77
CA LEU A 67 -2.09 3.06 21.42
C LEU A 67 -2.57 4.47 21.81
N SER A 68 -1.96 5.06 22.84
CA SER A 68 -2.29 6.41 23.32
C SER A 68 -1.07 7.11 23.90
N ARG A 69 -1.00 8.44 23.72
CA ARG A 69 -0.05 9.34 24.40
C ARG A 69 -0.67 10.09 25.57
N LYS A 70 -1.98 9.90 25.82
CA LYS A 70 -2.70 10.64 26.85
C LYS A 70 -2.65 9.87 28.16
N LYS A 71 -2.09 10.52 29.20
CA LYS A 71 -2.06 9.96 30.55
C LYS A 71 -3.48 9.70 31.04
N GLY A 72 -3.70 8.53 31.64
CA GLY A 72 -5.00 8.12 32.15
C GLY A 72 -5.96 7.55 31.09
N THR A 73 -5.54 7.40 29.83
CA THR A 73 -6.34 6.65 28.85
C THR A 73 -6.54 5.21 29.32
N VAL A 74 -7.80 4.77 29.32
CA VAL A 74 -8.17 3.36 29.46
C VAL A 74 -8.33 2.80 28.05
N ILE A 75 -7.73 1.63 27.79
CA ILE A 75 -7.81 0.94 26.50
C ILE A 75 -8.85 -0.17 26.68
N ASP A 76 -10.10 0.20 26.50
CA ASP A 76 -11.27 -0.68 26.57
C ASP A 76 -11.98 -0.77 25.21
N GLU A 77 -13.10 -1.48 25.15
CA GLU A 77 -13.91 -1.60 23.93
C GLU A 77 -14.34 -0.24 23.38
N ALA A 78 -14.74 0.70 24.25
CA ALA A 78 -15.17 2.04 23.83
C ALA A 78 -14.01 2.82 23.18
N PHE A 79 -12.80 2.70 23.72
CA PHE A 79 -11.61 3.29 23.11
C PHE A 79 -11.34 2.69 21.72
N LEU A 80 -11.42 1.37 21.57
CA LEU A 80 -11.15 0.67 20.31
C LEU A 80 -12.23 0.97 19.25
N GLU A 81 -13.50 0.97 19.63
CA GLU A 81 -14.60 1.36 18.74
C GLU A 81 -14.44 2.81 18.30
N LYS A 82 -14.03 3.71 19.19
CA LYS A 82 -13.72 5.10 18.81
C LYS A 82 -12.58 5.16 17.77
N ARG A 83 -11.51 4.37 17.91
CA ARG A 83 -10.42 4.36 16.92
C ARG A 83 -10.89 3.87 15.55
N ALA A 84 -11.69 2.81 15.51
CA ALA A 84 -12.30 2.33 14.27
C ALA A 84 -13.23 3.39 13.65
N ALA A 85 -14.02 4.09 14.47
CA ALA A 85 -14.89 5.17 14.03
C ALA A 85 -14.09 6.34 13.45
N ASP A 86 -13.07 6.82 14.16
CA ASP A 86 -12.20 7.92 13.69
C ASP A 86 -11.55 7.55 12.33
N ALA A 87 -11.08 6.32 12.18
CA ALA A 87 -10.47 5.83 10.95
C ALA A 87 -11.48 5.80 9.78
N TRP A 88 -12.71 5.36 10.03
CA TRP A 88 -13.79 5.35 9.05
C TRP A 88 -14.27 6.76 8.67
N GLU A 89 -14.45 7.66 9.64
CA GLU A 89 -14.80 9.06 9.39
C GLU A 89 -13.77 9.75 8.51
N TYR A 90 -12.48 9.48 8.72
CA TYR A 90 -11.42 10.01 7.85
C TYR A 90 -11.57 9.55 6.39
N ARG A 91 -11.93 8.28 6.14
CA ARG A 91 -12.14 7.79 4.76
C ARG A 91 -13.35 8.46 4.12
N LYS A 92 -14.46 8.58 4.85
CA LYS A 92 -15.66 9.28 4.36
C LYS A 92 -15.39 10.73 3.96
N GLN A 93 -14.48 11.42 4.65
CA GLN A 93 -14.13 12.81 4.36
C GLN A 93 -13.15 12.98 3.20
N THR A 94 -12.36 11.95 2.88
CA THR A 94 -11.20 12.08 1.98
C THR A 94 -11.36 11.34 0.66
N MET A 95 -12.31 10.40 0.55
CA MET A 95 -12.48 9.60 -0.65
C MET A 95 -13.86 8.95 -0.79
N ASP A 96 -14.11 8.41 -1.98
CA ASP A 96 -15.13 7.39 -2.18
C ASP A 96 -14.76 6.10 -1.43
N THR A 97 -15.73 5.58 -0.67
CA THR A 97 -15.56 4.45 0.28
C THR A 97 -16.15 3.14 -0.24
N GLY A 98 -16.52 3.07 -1.51
CA GLY A 98 -16.94 1.81 -2.16
C GLY A 98 -15.87 0.73 -1.97
N CYS A 99 -14.61 1.10 -2.23
CA CYS A 99 -13.41 0.33 -1.89
C CYS A 99 -12.30 1.24 -1.38
N CYS A 100 -11.77 0.91 -0.20
CA CYS A 100 -10.73 1.68 0.46
C CYS A 100 -10.08 0.87 1.59
N ARG A 101 -8.86 1.25 1.96
CA ARG A 101 -8.25 0.80 3.21
C ARG A 101 -8.90 1.54 4.36
N VAL A 102 -9.66 0.86 5.23
CA VAL A 102 -10.35 1.49 6.37
C VAL A 102 -9.40 1.74 7.54
N ILE A 103 -8.47 0.83 7.81
CA ILE A 103 -7.47 0.96 8.87
C ILE A 103 -6.08 0.71 8.27
N PHE A 104 -5.13 1.61 8.53
CA PHE A 104 -3.74 1.56 8.07
C PHE A 104 -2.76 1.69 9.23
N GLY A 105 -2.82 0.72 10.15
CA GLY A 105 -1.82 0.50 11.18
C GLY A 105 -1.65 1.70 12.12
N GLU A 106 -0.39 2.11 12.26
CA GLU A 106 0.04 3.25 13.07
C GLU A 106 -0.68 4.55 12.68
N ALA A 107 -0.98 4.75 11.39
CA ALA A 107 -1.64 5.97 10.91
C ALA A 107 -3.04 6.18 11.51
N ASP A 108 -3.70 5.07 11.88
CA ASP A 108 -5.03 5.06 12.48
C ASP A 108 -5.01 4.71 13.97
N TRP A 109 -3.84 4.84 14.62
CA TRP A 109 -3.63 4.51 16.04
C TRP A 109 -3.88 3.05 16.41
N LEU A 110 -3.84 2.14 15.44
CA LEU A 110 -4.04 0.70 15.60
C LEU A 110 -2.81 -0.04 15.05
N PRO A 111 -1.64 0.11 15.70
CA PRO A 111 -0.36 -0.28 15.13
C PRO A 111 -0.29 -1.79 14.84
N GLY A 112 0.05 -2.13 13.60
CA GLY A 112 0.09 -3.50 13.11
C GLY A 112 -1.25 -4.07 12.63
N LEU A 113 -2.35 -3.32 12.62
CA LEU A 113 -3.62 -3.75 12.04
C LEU A 113 -3.89 -3.04 10.71
N VAL A 114 -4.19 -3.80 9.68
CA VAL A 114 -4.66 -3.29 8.39
C VAL A 114 -6.03 -3.89 8.12
N VAL A 115 -6.99 -3.05 7.69
CA VAL A 115 -8.32 -3.50 7.26
C VAL A 115 -8.64 -2.85 5.93
N ASP A 116 -8.75 -3.67 4.89
CA ASP A 116 -9.23 -3.27 3.57
C ASP A 116 -10.72 -3.60 3.45
N LYS A 117 -11.47 -2.69 2.83
CA LYS A 117 -12.88 -2.91 2.49
C LYS A 117 -13.02 -3.02 0.98
N PHE A 118 -13.56 -4.15 0.53
CA PHE A 118 -13.92 -4.42 -0.86
C PHE A 118 -15.44 -4.58 -0.91
N SER A 119 -16.16 -3.55 -1.35
CA SER A 119 -17.63 -3.54 -1.34
C SER A 119 -18.20 -3.87 0.05
N ASP A 120 -18.77 -5.06 0.23
CA ASP A 120 -19.39 -5.59 1.45
C ASP A 120 -18.51 -6.61 2.20
N VAL A 121 -17.24 -6.74 1.85
CA VAL A 121 -16.27 -7.66 2.48
C VAL A 121 -15.14 -6.87 3.13
N LEU A 122 -14.71 -7.32 4.31
CA LEU A 122 -13.49 -6.83 4.95
C LEU A 122 -12.37 -7.86 4.80
N VAL A 123 -11.17 -7.38 4.49
CA VAL A 123 -9.94 -8.18 4.51
C VAL A 123 -9.01 -7.61 5.56
N VAL A 124 -8.58 -8.45 6.48
CA VAL A 124 -7.84 -8.04 7.67
C VAL A 124 -6.45 -8.64 7.67
N GLU A 125 -5.45 -7.84 7.97
CA GLU A 125 -4.09 -8.29 8.24
C GLU A 125 -3.67 -7.76 9.61
N SER A 126 -3.22 -8.66 10.48
CA SER A 126 -2.74 -8.34 11.82
C SER A 126 -1.29 -8.81 11.96
N LEU A 127 -0.40 -7.89 12.26
CA LEU A 127 1.05 -8.08 12.18
C LEU A 127 1.77 -7.89 13.51
N ALA A 128 1.04 -7.67 14.60
CA ALA A 128 1.62 -7.50 15.93
C ALA A 128 0.75 -8.19 16.99
N LEU A 129 1.39 -8.81 17.99
CA LEU A 129 0.68 -9.69 18.93
C LEU A 129 -0.40 -8.98 19.75
N GLY A 130 -0.12 -7.78 20.25
CA GLY A 130 -1.09 -7.05 21.06
C GLY A 130 -2.33 -6.65 20.26
N ILE A 131 -2.16 -6.14 19.04
CA ILE A 131 -3.30 -5.77 18.20
C ILE A 131 -4.06 -7.01 17.71
N ASP A 132 -3.41 -8.15 17.51
CA ASP A 132 -4.05 -9.41 17.15
C ASP A 132 -5.05 -9.89 18.22
N ARG A 133 -4.73 -9.67 19.51
CA ARG A 133 -5.63 -9.95 20.64
C ARG A 133 -6.82 -8.98 20.70
N LEU A 134 -6.63 -7.73 20.30
CA LEU A 134 -7.67 -6.68 20.31
C LEU A 134 -8.53 -6.68 19.03
N LYS A 135 -8.05 -7.31 17.96
CA LYS A 135 -8.68 -7.39 16.63
C LYS A 135 -10.15 -7.78 16.66
N PRO A 136 -10.61 -8.81 17.40
CA PRO A 136 -12.04 -9.17 17.39
C PRO A 136 -12.95 -8.01 17.81
N VAL A 137 -12.62 -7.31 18.89
CA VAL A 137 -13.38 -6.15 19.40
C VAL A 137 -13.38 -4.99 18.40
N ILE A 138 -12.23 -4.72 17.76
CA ILE A 138 -12.10 -3.68 16.73
C ILE A 138 -12.99 -4.00 15.52
N LEU A 139 -12.95 -5.24 15.03
CA LEU A 139 -13.73 -5.66 13.86
C LEU A 139 -15.23 -5.68 14.13
N GLU A 140 -15.66 -6.13 15.31
CA GLU A 140 -17.06 -6.06 15.72
C GLU A 140 -17.55 -4.61 15.80
N GLY A 141 -16.76 -3.72 16.43
CA GLY A 141 -17.04 -2.28 16.45
C GLY A 141 -17.13 -1.68 15.05
N LEU A 142 -16.17 -2.01 14.17
CA LEU A 142 -16.16 -1.54 12.80
C LEU A 142 -17.38 -2.00 12.01
N CYS A 143 -17.80 -3.25 12.13
CA CYS A 143 -19.03 -3.75 11.51
C CYS A 143 -20.27 -2.98 11.99
N ARG A 144 -20.37 -2.67 13.29
CA ARG A 144 -21.47 -1.84 13.83
C ARG A 144 -21.44 -0.42 13.25
N ILE A 145 -20.26 0.18 13.11
CA ILE A 145 -20.08 1.52 12.54
C ILE A 145 -20.51 1.54 11.07
N LEU A 146 -20.03 0.57 10.28
CA LEU A 146 -20.39 0.46 8.86
C LEU A 146 -21.89 0.22 8.68
N GLN A 147 -22.50 -0.59 9.54
CA GLN A 147 -23.94 -0.85 9.50
C GLN A 147 -24.76 0.42 9.77
N LYS A 148 -24.32 1.32 10.67
CA LYS A 148 -24.98 2.62 10.91
C LYS A 148 -24.99 3.51 9.66
N ASP A 149 -24.00 3.34 8.79
CA ASP A 149 -23.90 4.03 7.49
C ASP A 149 -24.55 3.23 6.35
N GLY A 150 -25.35 2.20 6.66
CA GLY A 150 -26.10 1.41 5.68
C GLY A 150 -25.25 0.35 4.96
N ILE A 151 -24.03 0.09 5.42
CA ILE A 151 -23.11 -0.90 4.83
C ILE A 151 -23.14 -2.17 5.69
N VAL A 152 -23.82 -3.20 5.19
CA VAL A 152 -23.83 -4.51 5.83
C VAL A 152 -22.65 -5.33 5.32
N ILE A 153 -21.75 -5.72 6.23
CA ILE A 153 -20.62 -6.58 5.88
C ILE A 153 -21.08 -8.03 5.79
N ARG A 154 -20.94 -8.60 4.60
CA ARG A 154 -21.28 -9.99 4.27
C ARG A 154 -20.29 -10.98 4.88
N GLY A 155 -19.01 -10.60 5.01
CA GLY A 155 -17.99 -11.47 5.56
C GLY A 155 -16.64 -10.79 5.78
N ILE A 156 -15.82 -11.44 6.61
CA ILE A 156 -14.46 -11.00 6.93
C ILE A 156 -13.48 -12.12 6.61
N TYR A 157 -12.44 -11.82 5.83
CA TYR A 157 -11.36 -12.75 5.53
C TYR A 157 -10.05 -12.25 6.14
N GLU A 158 -9.30 -13.12 6.79
CA GLU A 158 -7.99 -12.77 7.35
C GLU A 158 -6.85 -13.22 6.42
N ARG A 159 -5.95 -12.27 6.13
CA ARG A 159 -4.72 -12.41 5.34
C ARG A 159 -3.49 -12.09 6.17
N SER A 160 -3.46 -12.62 7.38
CA SER A 160 -2.33 -12.57 8.32
C SER A 160 -1.26 -13.61 7.97
N ASP A 161 -0.96 -13.81 6.69
CA ASP A 161 0.00 -14.81 6.22
C ASP A 161 1.39 -14.23 5.96
N ALA A 162 1.67 -13.01 6.41
CA ALA A 162 3.00 -12.41 6.31
C ALA A 162 4.02 -13.08 7.24
N LYS A 163 5.26 -13.26 6.77
CA LYS A 163 6.37 -13.86 7.55
C LYS A 163 6.71 -13.06 8.82
N VAL A 164 6.38 -11.77 8.88
CA VAL A 164 6.67 -10.91 10.03
C VAL A 164 5.97 -11.38 11.31
N ARG A 165 4.82 -12.09 11.22
CA ARG A 165 4.15 -12.67 12.39
C ARG A 165 5.02 -13.63 13.20
N LEU A 166 5.91 -14.36 12.53
CA LEU A 166 6.87 -15.25 13.20
C LEU A 166 7.83 -14.47 14.11
N GLN A 167 8.15 -13.21 13.76
CA GLN A 167 8.99 -12.33 14.59
C GLN A 167 8.24 -11.80 15.81
N GLU A 168 6.91 -11.88 15.81
CA GLU A 168 6.06 -11.52 16.95
C GLU A 168 5.73 -12.74 17.82
N GLY A 169 6.25 -13.92 17.48
CA GLY A 169 5.91 -15.19 18.15
C GLY A 169 4.52 -15.73 17.79
N MET A 170 3.98 -15.34 16.63
CA MET A 170 2.67 -15.77 16.15
C MET A 170 2.77 -16.67 14.93
N GLU A 171 1.84 -17.60 14.80
CA GLU A 171 1.65 -18.38 13.57
C GLU A 171 1.12 -17.49 12.43
N ARG A 172 1.41 -17.89 11.19
CA ARG A 172 0.82 -17.30 9.99
C ARG A 172 -0.61 -17.84 9.85
N PHE A 173 -1.56 -16.95 9.59
CA PHE A 173 -2.97 -17.33 9.51
C PHE A 173 -3.62 -16.79 8.24
N LYS A 174 -4.43 -17.62 7.60
CA LYS A 174 -5.25 -17.28 6.44
C LYS A 174 -6.57 -18.02 6.57
N GLY A 175 -7.70 -17.32 6.51
CA GLY A 175 -9.01 -17.96 6.58
C GLY A 175 -10.15 -17.01 6.96
N PHE A 176 -11.35 -17.58 7.06
CA PHE A 176 -12.56 -16.85 7.41
C PHE A 176 -12.58 -16.45 8.88
N ILE A 177 -13.00 -15.22 9.17
CA ILE A 177 -13.47 -14.82 10.49
C ILE A 177 -14.99 -14.87 10.45
N GLY A 178 -15.56 -15.90 11.08
CA GLY A 178 -17.00 -16.20 11.01
C GLY A 178 -17.35 -17.20 9.92
N ALA A 179 -18.56 -17.10 9.38
CA ALA A 179 -19.05 -18.05 8.37
C ALA A 179 -18.32 -17.89 7.01
N PRO A 180 -18.09 -18.98 6.27
CA PRO A 180 -17.57 -18.91 4.91
C PRO A 180 -18.48 -18.11 3.97
N PHE A 181 -17.88 -17.45 2.99
CA PHE A 181 -18.56 -16.68 1.95
C PHE A 181 -17.78 -16.77 0.63
N ASP A 182 -18.37 -16.29 -0.48
CA ASP A 182 -17.67 -16.22 -1.77
C ASP A 182 -16.54 -15.19 -1.73
N THR A 183 -15.30 -15.68 -1.83
CA THR A 183 -14.06 -14.90 -1.75
C THR A 183 -13.78 -14.10 -3.02
N LYS A 184 -14.56 -14.29 -4.10
CA LYS A 184 -14.54 -13.42 -5.27
C LYS A 184 -15.52 -12.27 -5.07
N VAL A 185 -14.98 -11.07 -4.92
CA VAL A 185 -15.73 -9.85 -4.61
C VAL A 185 -15.67 -8.93 -5.81
N GLN A 186 -16.83 -8.57 -6.38
CA GLN A 186 -16.87 -7.53 -7.38
C GLN A 186 -16.76 -6.16 -6.71
N ILE A 187 -15.85 -5.33 -7.22
CA ILE A 187 -15.68 -3.95 -6.81
C ILE A 187 -15.81 -3.00 -8.00
N GLU A 188 -16.01 -1.72 -7.72
CA GLU A 188 -15.92 -0.66 -8.72
C GLU A 188 -15.00 0.45 -8.20
N GLU A 189 -14.01 0.84 -9.01
CA GLU A 189 -13.08 1.91 -8.70
C GLU A 189 -12.84 2.76 -9.97
N ASN A 190 -13.02 4.08 -9.87
CA ASN A 190 -12.83 5.02 -10.99
C ASN A 190 -13.66 4.67 -12.24
N GLY A 191 -14.85 4.08 -12.05
CA GLY A 191 -15.72 3.61 -13.13
C GLY A 191 -15.29 2.29 -13.78
N VAL A 192 -14.31 1.59 -13.21
CA VAL A 192 -13.84 0.28 -13.67
C VAL A 192 -14.27 -0.79 -12.67
N LYS A 193 -14.89 -1.86 -13.17
CA LYS A 193 -15.28 -3.02 -12.38
C LYS A 193 -14.15 -4.04 -12.32
N TYR A 194 -13.93 -4.65 -11.16
CA TYR A 194 -12.93 -5.70 -10.97
C TYR A 194 -13.51 -6.86 -10.17
N ILE A 195 -13.03 -8.07 -10.44
CA ILE A 195 -13.20 -9.20 -9.53
C ILE A 195 -11.93 -9.32 -8.67
N VAL A 196 -12.09 -9.12 -7.36
CA VAL A 196 -11.03 -9.26 -6.37
C VAL A 196 -11.15 -10.61 -5.70
N ASP A 197 -10.09 -11.41 -5.77
CA ASP A 197 -9.97 -12.64 -5.01
C ASP A 197 -9.28 -12.33 -3.67
N VAL A 198 -10.07 -12.27 -2.59
CA VAL A 198 -9.55 -11.92 -1.26
C VAL A 198 -8.76 -13.05 -0.61
N GLU A 199 -8.95 -14.27 -1.10
CA GLU A 199 -8.29 -15.48 -0.60
C GLU A 199 -6.92 -15.66 -1.26
N ASP A 200 -6.87 -15.81 -2.58
CA ASP A 200 -5.66 -16.17 -3.31
C ASP A 200 -4.99 -15.00 -4.06
N GLY A 201 -5.62 -13.82 -4.07
CA GLY A 201 -5.05 -12.62 -4.66
C GLY A 201 -3.78 -12.13 -3.95
N GLN A 202 -2.95 -11.36 -4.68
CA GLN A 202 -1.75 -10.72 -4.14
C GLN A 202 -2.09 -9.70 -3.04
N LYS A 203 -1.23 -9.61 -2.02
CA LYS A 203 -1.47 -8.82 -0.79
C LYS A 203 -2.82 -9.23 -0.16
N THR A 204 -3.74 -8.28 0.00
CA THR A 204 -5.12 -8.46 0.50
C THR A 204 -6.13 -8.72 -0.64
N GLY A 205 -5.66 -8.79 -1.89
CA GLY A 205 -6.48 -9.08 -3.08
C GLY A 205 -6.32 -8.02 -4.18
N PHE A 206 -6.16 -6.75 -3.82
CA PHE A 206 -6.10 -5.63 -4.78
C PHE A 206 -5.28 -4.45 -4.23
N PHE A 207 -4.60 -3.71 -5.11
CA PHE A 207 -3.73 -2.58 -4.75
C PHE A 207 -4.54 -1.27 -4.65
N LEU A 208 -5.12 -1.01 -3.48
CA LEU A 208 -5.91 0.21 -3.21
C LEU A 208 -5.05 1.49 -3.16
N ASP A 209 -3.76 1.36 -2.84
CA ASP A 209 -2.81 2.47 -2.75
C ASP A 209 -2.61 3.25 -4.07
N GLN A 210 -2.89 2.63 -5.21
CA GLN A 210 -2.80 3.24 -6.55
C GLN A 210 -4.11 3.86 -7.06
N LYS A 211 -5.21 3.86 -6.28
CA LYS A 211 -6.56 4.30 -6.72
C LYS A 211 -6.55 5.62 -7.50
N TYR A 212 -5.98 6.68 -6.92
CA TYR A 212 -5.96 7.99 -7.58
C TYR A 212 -4.83 8.17 -8.59
N ASN A 213 -3.81 7.32 -8.58
CA ASN A 213 -2.79 7.31 -9.63
C ASN A 213 -3.37 6.70 -10.91
N ARG A 214 -4.16 5.62 -10.79
CA ARG A 214 -4.97 5.07 -11.89
C ARG A 214 -5.96 6.09 -12.46
N ALA A 215 -6.65 6.83 -11.60
CA ALA A 215 -7.52 7.92 -12.06
C ALA A 215 -6.74 9.02 -12.82
N SER A 216 -5.54 9.38 -12.34
CA SER A 216 -4.76 10.48 -12.91
C SER A 216 -4.29 10.22 -14.35
N VAL A 217 -4.10 8.96 -14.76
CA VAL A 217 -3.69 8.62 -16.13
C VAL A 217 -4.84 8.70 -17.14
N GLN A 218 -6.10 8.59 -16.70
CA GLN A 218 -7.27 8.52 -17.59
C GLN A 218 -7.30 9.71 -18.58
N ARG A 219 -7.10 10.93 -18.08
CA ARG A 219 -7.15 12.16 -18.91
C ARG A 219 -6.10 12.23 -20.03
N LEU A 220 -5.06 11.40 -19.94
CA LEU A 220 -3.96 11.36 -20.92
C LEU A 220 -4.19 10.28 -21.99
N CYS A 221 -5.17 9.39 -21.79
CA CYS A 221 -5.31 8.17 -22.60
C CYS A 221 -6.32 8.27 -23.74
N ARG A 222 -7.20 9.28 -23.80
CA ARG A 222 -8.26 9.35 -24.82
C ARG A 222 -7.67 9.38 -26.24
N GLY A 223 -8.08 8.44 -27.08
CA GLY A 223 -7.63 8.31 -28.47
C GLY A 223 -6.14 7.98 -28.61
N LYS A 224 -5.53 7.40 -27.56
CA LYS A 224 -4.09 7.10 -27.51
C LYS A 224 -3.80 5.61 -27.56
N LYS A 225 -2.62 5.24 -28.07
CA LYS A 225 -2.03 3.91 -27.96
C LYS A 225 -1.23 3.82 -26.65
N VAL A 226 -1.62 2.92 -25.75
CA VAL A 226 -1.08 2.84 -24.38
C VAL A 226 -0.37 1.51 -24.13
N LEU A 227 0.81 1.57 -23.51
CA LEU A 227 1.53 0.41 -22.97
C LEU A 227 1.49 0.46 -21.44
N ASP A 228 0.96 -0.58 -20.80
CA ASP A 228 0.93 -0.74 -19.35
C ASP A 228 1.83 -1.92 -18.95
N CYS A 229 3.00 -1.61 -18.39
CA CYS A 229 3.97 -2.61 -17.95
C CYS A 229 3.81 -2.92 -16.47
N PHE A 230 3.93 -4.21 -16.14
CA PHE A 230 3.65 -4.75 -14.81
C PHE A 230 2.15 -4.57 -14.45
N THR A 231 1.28 -4.86 -15.42
CA THR A 231 -0.16 -4.54 -15.35
C THR A 231 -0.91 -5.29 -14.25
N HIS A 232 -0.33 -6.38 -13.72
CA HIS A 232 -0.96 -7.28 -12.76
C HIS A 232 -2.34 -7.76 -13.28
N THR A 233 -3.42 -7.34 -12.64
CA THR A 233 -4.82 -7.66 -12.98
C THR A 233 -5.46 -6.64 -13.93
N GLY A 234 -4.63 -5.86 -14.64
CA GLY A 234 -5.08 -4.92 -15.67
C GLY A 234 -5.42 -3.53 -15.15
N SER A 235 -5.05 -3.18 -13.91
CA SER A 235 -5.69 -2.04 -13.23
C SER A 235 -5.45 -0.69 -13.92
N PHE A 236 -4.22 -0.38 -14.36
CA PHE A 236 -3.93 0.80 -15.17
C PHE A 236 -4.44 0.66 -16.61
N ALA A 237 -4.23 -0.50 -17.25
CA ALA A 237 -4.70 -0.78 -18.60
C ALA A 237 -6.22 -0.57 -18.78
N LEU A 238 -7.02 -1.00 -17.82
CA LEU A 238 -8.47 -0.84 -17.84
C LEU A 238 -8.91 0.60 -17.58
N ASN A 239 -8.18 1.35 -16.73
CA ASN A 239 -8.39 2.78 -16.56
C ASN A 239 -8.08 3.55 -17.86
N ALA A 240 -7.04 3.17 -18.60
CA ALA A 240 -6.77 3.73 -19.92
C ALA A 240 -7.88 3.35 -20.94
N GLY A 241 -8.35 2.10 -20.90
CA GLY A 241 -9.41 1.60 -21.79
C GLY A 241 -10.76 2.30 -21.61
N ILE A 242 -11.22 2.45 -20.36
CA ILE A 242 -12.49 3.14 -20.03
C ILE A 242 -12.42 4.64 -20.35
N ALA A 243 -11.23 5.25 -20.25
CA ALA A 243 -10.98 6.64 -20.63
C ALA A 243 -10.98 6.88 -22.15
N GLY A 244 -11.19 5.83 -22.96
CA GLY A 244 -11.32 5.93 -24.40
C GLY A 244 -9.99 5.87 -25.16
N ALA A 245 -8.99 5.16 -24.64
CA ALA A 245 -7.79 4.79 -25.42
C ALA A 245 -8.16 4.16 -26.76
N GLU A 246 -7.34 4.38 -27.79
CA GLU A 246 -7.53 3.71 -29.08
C GLU A 246 -7.20 2.22 -28.94
N SER A 247 -6.07 1.92 -28.30
CA SER A 247 -5.64 0.56 -27.97
C SER A 247 -4.77 0.57 -26.72
N VAL A 248 -4.84 -0.52 -25.95
CA VAL A 248 -4.03 -0.71 -24.74
C VAL A 248 -3.40 -2.09 -24.78
N LEU A 249 -2.10 -2.16 -24.52
CA LEU A 249 -1.36 -3.40 -24.29
C LEU A 249 -0.91 -3.45 -22.83
N GLY A 250 -1.54 -4.32 -22.03
CA GLY A 250 -1.09 -4.66 -20.68
C GLY A 250 -0.10 -5.82 -20.69
N VAL A 251 0.97 -5.74 -19.91
CA VAL A 251 2.04 -6.74 -19.87
C VAL A 251 2.35 -7.13 -18.43
N ASP A 252 2.37 -8.42 -18.14
CA ASP A 252 2.78 -8.97 -16.85
C ASP A 252 3.46 -10.34 -17.03
N ALA A 253 4.37 -10.70 -16.12
CA ALA A 253 5.01 -12.01 -16.14
C ALA A 253 4.09 -13.12 -15.59
N SER A 254 3.05 -12.77 -14.83
CA SER A 254 2.10 -13.70 -14.24
C SER A 254 1.00 -14.08 -15.22
N ARG A 255 1.01 -15.33 -15.69
CA ARG A 255 -0.09 -15.86 -16.52
C ARG A 255 -1.43 -15.77 -15.80
N THR A 256 -1.46 -16.03 -14.50
CA THR A 256 -2.66 -15.89 -13.67
C THR A 256 -3.16 -14.45 -13.65
N GLY A 257 -2.26 -13.47 -13.47
CA GLY A 257 -2.60 -12.05 -13.51
C GLY A 257 -3.20 -11.63 -14.85
N ILE A 258 -2.60 -12.10 -15.95
CA ILE A 258 -3.10 -11.86 -17.32
C ILE A 258 -4.49 -12.44 -17.54
N LEU A 259 -4.76 -13.67 -17.09
CA LEU A 259 -6.10 -14.26 -17.19
C LEU A 259 -7.15 -13.47 -16.39
N GLN A 260 -6.79 -13.00 -15.20
CA GLN A 260 -7.65 -12.13 -14.41
C GLN A 260 -7.87 -10.76 -15.08
N ALA A 261 -6.84 -10.20 -15.71
CA ALA A 261 -6.92 -8.95 -16.44
C ALA A 261 -7.84 -9.06 -17.67
N GLU A 262 -7.75 -10.16 -18.42
CA GLU A 262 -8.65 -10.48 -19.53
C GLU A 262 -10.11 -10.59 -19.06
N GLU A 263 -10.35 -11.22 -17.92
CA GLU A 263 -11.69 -11.32 -17.34
C GLU A 263 -12.24 -9.96 -16.92
N ASN A 264 -11.40 -9.14 -16.26
CA ASN A 264 -11.77 -7.76 -15.94
C ASN A 264 -12.03 -6.92 -17.20
N ALA A 265 -11.31 -7.14 -18.32
CA ALA A 265 -11.61 -6.46 -19.57
C ALA A 265 -12.99 -6.84 -20.13
N ARG A 266 -13.35 -8.13 -20.12
CA ARG A 266 -14.69 -8.60 -20.53
C ARG A 266 -15.78 -8.02 -19.62
N LEU A 267 -15.55 -8.00 -18.31
CA LEU A 267 -16.48 -7.42 -17.33
C LEU A 267 -16.82 -5.95 -17.62
N ASN A 268 -15.89 -5.21 -18.24
CA ASN A 268 -16.06 -3.80 -18.61
C ASN A 268 -16.37 -3.59 -20.10
N GLY A 269 -16.53 -4.65 -20.90
CA GLY A 269 -16.74 -4.53 -22.36
C GLY A 269 -15.56 -3.93 -23.12
N LEU A 270 -14.33 -4.12 -22.61
CA LEU A 270 -13.09 -3.54 -23.13
C LEU A 270 -12.21 -4.54 -23.88
N GLU A 271 -12.62 -5.79 -24.02
CA GLU A 271 -11.83 -6.90 -24.56
C GLU A 271 -11.33 -6.69 -26.00
N ASN A 272 -12.02 -5.86 -26.79
CA ASN A 272 -11.62 -5.54 -28.15
C ASN A 272 -10.52 -4.46 -28.24
N ARG A 273 -10.34 -3.69 -27.16
CA ARG A 273 -9.44 -2.51 -27.08
C ARG A 273 -8.25 -2.74 -26.16
N VAL A 274 -8.47 -3.44 -25.06
CA VAL A 274 -7.47 -3.72 -24.03
C VAL A 274 -7.04 -5.17 -24.17
N ARG A 275 -5.80 -5.37 -24.64
CA ARG A 275 -5.20 -6.69 -24.83
C ARG A 275 -4.09 -6.90 -23.82
N PHE A 276 -3.83 -8.15 -23.49
CA PHE A 276 -2.83 -8.53 -22.49
C PHE A 276 -1.81 -9.50 -23.07
N ARG A 277 -0.54 -9.34 -22.68
CA ARG A 277 0.56 -10.24 -23.05
C ARG A 277 1.27 -10.73 -21.80
N CYS A 278 1.35 -12.05 -21.66
CA CYS A 278 2.19 -12.67 -20.64
C CYS A 278 3.65 -12.65 -21.12
N ALA A 279 4.49 -11.80 -20.51
CA ALA A 279 5.90 -11.66 -20.85
C ALA A 279 6.68 -11.01 -19.71
N ASP A 280 8.00 -11.25 -19.64
CA ASP A 280 8.88 -10.44 -18.81
C ASP A 280 9.05 -9.05 -19.45
N VAL A 281 8.76 -7.99 -18.69
CA VAL A 281 8.89 -6.61 -19.14
C VAL A 281 10.35 -6.27 -19.46
N PHE A 282 11.33 -6.83 -18.73
CA PHE A 282 12.75 -6.58 -18.99
C PHE A 282 13.21 -7.14 -20.34
N GLU A 283 12.58 -8.20 -20.82
CA GLU A 283 12.85 -8.78 -22.14
C GLU A 283 12.01 -8.08 -23.23
N LEU A 284 10.74 -7.78 -22.93
CA LEU A 284 9.82 -7.21 -23.90
C LEU A 284 10.16 -5.77 -24.31
N LEU A 285 10.58 -4.91 -23.37
CA LEU A 285 10.84 -3.50 -23.72
C LEU A 285 11.96 -3.38 -24.78
N PRO A 286 13.11 -4.07 -24.67
CA PRO A 286 14.09 -4.15 -25.74
C PRO A 286 13.56 -4.71 -27.07
N GLU A 287 12.70 -5.73 -27.04
CA GLU A 287 12.08 -6.29 -28.25
C GLU A 287 11.23 -5.25 -28.99
N LEU A 288 10.35 -4.55 -28.26
CA LEU A 288 9.50 -3.49 -28.83
C LEU A 288 10.34 -2.33 -29.36
N GLU A 289 11.42 -1.95 -28.65
CA GLU A 289 12.35 -0.91 -29.11
C GLU A 289 12.99 -1.31 -30.44
N ALA A 290 13.47 -2.56 -30.56
CA ALA A 290 14.09 -3.09 -31.76
C ALA A 290 13.11 -3.19 -32.95
N GLN A 291 11.83 -3.41 -32.68
CA GLN A 291 10.75 -3.40 -33.68
C GLN A 291 10.36 -1.99 -34.13
N GLY A 292 10.88 -0.95 -33.49
CA GLY A 292 10.49 0.44 -33.76
C GLY A 292 9.10 0.79 -33.23
N GLU A 293 8.54 -0.02 -32.32
CA GLU A 293 7.24 0.25 -31.72
C GLU A 293 7.26 1.53 -30.89
N ARG A 294 6.14 2.25 -30.92
CA ARG A 294 5.94 3.49 -30.18
C ARG A 294 4.52 3.56 -29.62
N PHE A 295 4.40 4.30 -28.52
CA PHE A 295 3.18 4.48 -27.73
C PHE A 295 3.04 5.94 -27.33
N ASP A 296 1.82 6.44 -27.31
CA ASP A 296 1.52 7.79 -26.80
C ASP A 296 1.68 7.89 -25.29
N VAL A 297 1.39 6.80 -24.57
CA VAL A 297 1.47 6.71 -23.12
C VAL A 297 2.12 5.38 -22.72
N VAL A 298 3.18 5.44 -21.91
CA VAL A 298 3.80 4.27 -21.28
C VAL A 298 3.64 4.37 -19.76
N ILE A 299 3.15 3.31 -19.14
CA ILE A 299 2.96 3.19 -17.69
C ILE A 299 3.91 2.10 -17.16
N LEU A 300 4.67 2.44 -16.12
CA LEU A 300 5.61 1.54 -15.46
C LEU A 300 5.27 1.44 -13.96
N ASP A 301 4.63 0.34 -13.54
CA ASP A 301 4.36 0.04 -12.12
C ASP A 301 5.08 -1.22 -11.63
N PRO A 302 6.43 -1.23 -11.62
CA PRO A 302 7.18 -2.41 -11.24
C PRO A 302 6.97 -2.80 -9.76
N PRO A 303 7.13 -4.09 -9.42
CA PRO A 303 7.21 -4.49 -8.03
C PRO A 303 8.41 -3.83 -7.32
N ALA A 304 8.39 -3.79 -6.00
CA ALA A 304 9.50 -3.27 -5.22
C ALA A 304 10.81 -4.06 -5.48
N PHE A 305 11.74 -3.48 -6.24
CA PHE A 305 13.05 -4.08 -6.53
C PHE A 305 13.98 -4.16 -5.31
N THR A 306 13.62 -3.52 -4.19
CA THR A 306 14.37 -3.62 -2.94
C THR A 306 13.45 -3.73 -1.74
N LYS A 307 13.79 -4.67 -0.85
CA LYS A 307 13.17 -4.88 0.47
C LYS A 307 14.13 -4.57 1.62
N SER A 308 15.31 -4.03 1.34
CA SER A 308 16.33 -3.71 2.35
C SER A 308 17.26 -2.58 1.90
N ARG A 309 17.95 -1.92 2.84
CA ARG A 309 18.97 -0.90 2.51
C ARG A 309 20.11 -1.47 1.66
N ASN A 310 20.50 -2.73 1.86
CA ASN A 310 21.63 -3.35 1.18
C ASN A 310 21.39 -3.57 -0.32
N SER A 311 20.13 -3.71 -0.74
CA SER A 311 19.74 -3.98 -2.14
C SER A 311 19.41 -2.71 -2.96
N ILE A 312 19.55 -1.51 -2.39
CA ILE A 312 19.19 -0.24 -3.06
C ILE A 312 19.96 -0.06 -4.38
N LYS A 313 21.26 -0.39 -4.42
CA LYS A 313 22.08 -0.22 -5.65
C LYS A 313 21.53 -1.02 -6.84
N ASN A 314 21.05 -2.24 -6.58
CA ASN A 314 20.47 -3.08 -7.64
C ASN A 314 19.09 -2.57 -8.06
N ALA A 315 18.28 -2.10 -7.10
CA ALA A 315 17.01 -1.46 -7.43
C ALA A 315 17.20 -0.23 -8.32
N VAL A 316 18.14 0.66 -8.00
CA VAL A 316 18.46 1.83 -8.84
C VAL A 316 18.78 1.43 -10.28
N LYS A 317 19.59 0.38 -10.48
CA LYS A 317 19.89 -0.14 -11.83
C LYS A 317 18.63 -0.61 -12.56
N GLY A 318 17.79 -1.40 -11.89
CA GLY A 318 16.54 -1.91 -12.47
C GLY A 318 15.58 -0.78 -12.84
N TYR A 319 15.35 0.17 -11.93
CA TYR A 319 14.50 1.33 -12.18
C TYR A 319 15.04 2.21 -13.31
N ARG A 320 16.36 2.43 -13.37
CA ARG A 320 16.98 3.20 -14.45
C ARG A 320 16.77 2.53 -15.81
N GLU A 321 16.96 1.21 -15.90
CA GLU A 321 16.81 0.47 -17.15
C GLU A 321 15.37 0.55 -17.67
N ILE A 322 14.37 0.20 -16.85
CA ILE A 322 12.97 0.20 -17.30
C ILE A 322 12.49 1.60 -17.68
N ASN A 323 12.92 2.65 -16.96
CA ASN A 323 12.55 4.02 -17.28
C ASN A 323 13.22 4.50 -18.57
N LEU A 324 14.49 4.14 -18.78
CA LEU A 324 15.21 4.46 -20.02
C LEU A 324 14.51 3.82 -21.23
N ARG A 325 14.18 2.53 -21.15
CA ARG A 325 13.47 1.81 -22.22
C ARG A 325 12.05 2.33 -22.42
N GLY A 326 11.33 2.57 -21.32
CA GLY A 326 10.00 3.18 -21.35
C GLY A 326 10.01 4.51 -22.09
N MET A 327 10.94 5.42 -21.79
CA MET A 327 11.08 6.71 -22.48
C MET A 327 11.38 6.59 -23.97
N LYS A 328 12.14 5.57 -24.39
CA LYS A 328 12.42 5.33 -25.82
C LYS A 328 11.21 4.82 -26.60
N LEU A 329 10.26 4.18 -25.92
CA LEU A 329 9.01 3.71 -26.50
C LEU A 329 7.92 4.78 -26.52
N VAL A 330 8.11 5.90 -25.81
CA VAL A 330 7.17 7.02 -25.82
C VAL A 330 7.37 7.87 -27.09
N GLU A 331 6.28 8.16 -27.79
CA GLU A 331 6.23 9.12 -28.90
C GLU A 331 6.71 10.51 -28.47
N ASN A 332 7.29 11.28 -29.38
CA ASN A 332 7.68 12.65 -29.06
C ASN A 332 6.45 13.49 -28.70
N GLY A 333 6.42 14.05 -27.49
CA GLY A 333 5.28 14.77 -26.93
C GLY A 333 4.27 13.88 -26.19
N GLY A 334 4.49 12.55 -26.15
CA GLY A 334 3.74 11.58 -25.36
C GLY A 334 4.09 11.60 -23.87
N PHE A 335 3.59 10.63 -23.12
CA PHE A 335 3.66 10.60 -21.66
C PHE A 335 4.28 9.32 -21.09
N LEU A 336 5.06 9.48 -20.02
CA LEU A 336 5.53 8.40 -19.17
C LEU A 336 4.91 8.57 -17.78
N ALA A 337 4.20 7.54 -17.31
CA ALA A 337 3.82 7.38 -15.91
C ALA A 337 4.71 6.30 -15.26
N THR A 338 5.35 6.60 -14.14
CA THR A 338 6.33 5.68 -13.52
C THR A 338 6.28 5.75 -12.01
N CYS A 339 6.36 4.60 -11.35
CA CYS A 339 6.31 4.52 -9.88
C CYS A 339 7.33 3.60 -9.23
N SER A 340 7.48 3.83 -7.92
CA SER A 340 8.19 2.95 -7.01
C SER A 340 7.40 2.82 -5.71
N CYS A 341 7.12 1.58 -5.30
CA CYS A 341 6.43 1.24 -4.05
C CYS A 341 7.38 0.85 -2.89
N SER A 342 8.68 1.16 -3.00
CA SER A 342 9.65 0.83 -1.96
C SER A 342 9.99 2.06 -1.11
N HIS A 343 9.82 1.98 0.21
CA HIS A 343 10.22 3.05 1.13
C HIS A 343 11.74 3.33 1.12
N PHE A 344 12.56 2.33 0.76
CA PHE A 344 14.01 2.50 0.62
C PHE A 344 14.42 3.28 -0.65
N MET A 345 13.48 3.44 -1.58
CA MET A 345 13.65 4.31 -2.73
C MET A 345 13.00 5.64 -2.38
N ASP A 346 13.69 6.50 -1.64
CA ASP A 346 13.16 7.81 -1.29
C ASP A 346 12.88 8.68 -2.54
N PRO A 347 12.07 9.75 -2.43
CA PRO A 347 11.70 10.58 -3.58
C PRO A 347 12.90 11.16 -4.33
N ASP A 348 13.93 11.62 -3.63
CA ASP A 348 15.10 12.26 -4.24
C ASP A 348 15.93 11.24 -5.03
N LEU A 349 16.11 10.03 -4.48
CA LEU A 349 16.79 8.93 -5.13
C LEU A 349 16.02 8.46 -6.36
N PHE A 350 14.68 8.37 -6.29
CA PHE A 350 13.87 7.99 -7.44
C PHE A 350 13.93 9.05 -8.54
N ALA A 351 13.77 10.33 -8.19
CA ALA A 351 13.86 11.44 -9.12
C ALA A 351 15.25 11.51 -9.79
N LYS A 352 16.33 11.29 -9.02
CA LYS A 352 17.68 11.18 -9.57
C LYS A 352 17.80 10.02 -10.56
N THR A 353 17.25 8.85 -10.22
CA THR A 353 17.27 7.67 -11.09
C THR A 353 16.56 7.92 -12.42
N ILE A 354 15.39 8.58 -12.38
CA ILE A 354 14.63 8.97 -13.58
C ILE A 354 15.43 9.97 -14.42
N ARG A 355 16.09 10.95 -13.78
CA ARG A 355 16.94 11.93 -14.48
C ARG A 355 18.09 11.27 -15.22
N GLU A 356 18.76 10.30 -14.59
CA GLU A 356 19.81 9.51 -15.24
C GLU A 356 19.27 8.71 -16.43
N ALA A 357 18.09 8.09 -16.27
CA ALA A 357 17.45 7.35 -17.35
C ALA A 357 17.06 8.25 -18.54
N ALA A 358 16.59 9.46 -18.28
CA ALA A 358 16.22 10.44 -19.30
C ALA A 358 17.44 10.90 -20.10
N SER A 359 18.54 11.20 -19.41
CA SER A 359 19.82 11.53 -20.05
C SER A 359 20.34 10.38 -20.92
N GLY A 360 20.26 9.14 -20.43
CA GLY A 360 20.64 7.95 -21.22
C GLY A 360 19.70 7.64 -22.40
N ALA A 361 18.47 8.14 -22.36
CA ALA A 361 17.50 8.02 -23.46
C ALA A 361 17.58 9.19 -24.45
N HIS A 362 18.39 10.23 -24.18
CA HIS A 362 18.41 11.50 -24.91
C HIS A 362 17.03 12.16 -25.00
N LYS A 363 16.32 12.15 -23.87
CA LYS A 363 14.98 12.75 -23.75
C LYS A 363 14.98 13.84 -22.69
N ARG A 364 14.25 14.92 -22.98
CA ARG A 364 13.91 15.95 -22.00
C ARG A 364 12.54 15.62 -21.39
N LEU A 365 12.47 15.68 -20.07
CA LEU A 365 11.23 15.44 -19.31
C LEU A 365 10.63 16.77 -18.84
N ARG A 366 9.31 16.92 -19.01
CA ARG A 366 8.51 17.96 -18.35
C ARG A 366 7.61 17.31 -17.32
N GLN A 367 7.82 17.62 -16.05
CA GLN A 367 7.00 17.06 -14.98
C GLN A 367 5.58 17.60 -15.08
N VAL A 368 4.62 16.69 -15.20
CA VAL A 368 3.19 16.99 -15.20
C VAL A 368 2.66 16.90 -13.78
N GLU A 369 2.91 15.77 -13.12
CA GLU A 369 2.50 15.53 -11.74
C GLU A 369 3.51 14.71 -10.96
N PHE A 370 3.52 14.94 -9.65
CA PHE A 370 4.08 14.03 -8.66
C PHE A 370 2.96 13.65 -7.68
N ARG A 371 2.80 12.35 -7.44
CA ARG A 371 1.77 11.78 -6.59
C ARG A 371 2.38 10.72 -5.67
N THR A 372 1.60 10.34 -4.66
CA THR A 372 1.96 9.34 -3.65
C THR A 372 0.91 8.24 -3.60
N GLN A 373 0.98 7.36 -2.59
CA GLN A 373 -0.12 6.47 -2.23
C GLN A 373 -1.43 7.24 -1.99
N CYS A 374 -2.56 6.56 -2.17
CA CYS A 374 -3.90 7.10 -1.94
C CYS A 374 -4.10 7.52 -0.48
N CYS A 375 -5.06 8.42 -0.24
CA CYS A 375 -5.27 9.05 1.06
C CYS A 375 -5.75 8.09 2.16
N ASP A 376 -6.32 6.93 1.81
CA ASP A 376 -6.61 5.82 2.74
C ASP A 376 -5.38 5.06 3.23
N HIS A 377 -4.19 5.43 2.75
CA HIS A 377 -2.89 5.01 3.24
C HIS A 377 -2.12 6.21 3.81
N PRO A 378 -2.59 6.84 4.92
CA PRO A 378 -2.09 8.14 5.32
C PRO A 378 -0.58 8.15 5.58
N ILE A 379 0.10 9.16 5.04
CA ILE A 379 1.53 9.39 5.27
C ILE A 379 1.67 10.16 6.58
N LEU A 380 2.29 9.52 7.57
CA LEU A 380 2.65 10.14 8.84
C LEU A 380 3.99 10.86 8.72
N TRP A 381 3.98 12.17 8.94
CA TRP A 381 5.19 12.99 8.93
C TRP A 381 6.14 12.69 10.09
N ALA A 382 5.64 12.00 11.12
CA ALA A 382 6.44 11.55 12.26
C ALA A 382 6.99 10.12 12.08
N ALA A 383 6.70 9.46 10.96
CA ALA A 383 7.11 8.09 10.66
C ALA A 383 7.37 7.95 9.15
N ASP A 384 8.61 8.19 8.74
CA ASP A 384 9.04 8.16 7.33
C ASP A 384 8.71 6.83 6.64
N GLU A 385 8.68 5.71 7.39
CA GLU A 385 8.35 4.39 6.89
C GLU A 385 6.92 4.28 6.35
N SER A 386 6.02 5.17 6.79
CA SER A 386 4.66 5.26 6.25
C SER A 386 4.66 5.74 4.80
N TYR A 387 5.68 6.46 4.34
CA TYR A 387 5.79 6.94 2.98
C TYR A 387 6.55 5.97 2.08
N TYR A 388 5.82 5.22 1.24
CA TYR A 388 6.44 4.16 0.45
C TYR A 388 6.19 4.27 -1.06
N LEU A 389 5.14 4.97 -1.52
CA LEU A 389 4.79 5.03 -2.94
C LEU A 389 5.10 6.39 -3.56
N LYS A 390 5.90 6.40 -4.63
CA LYS A 390 6.16 7.58 -5.46
C LYS A 390 5.64 7.32 -6.86
N PHE A 391 4.91 8.26 -7.43
CA PHE A 391 4.36 8.17 -8.78
C PHE A 391 4.59 9.48 -9.52
N TYR A 392 5.28 9.43 -10.65
CA TYR A 392 5.50 10.60 -11.51
C TYR A 392 4.79 10.44 -12.84
N ILE A 393 4.29 11.56 -13.36
CA ILE A 393 3.88 11.68 -14.75
C ILE A 393 4.77 12.72 -15.42
N PHE A 394 5.39 12.35 -16.53
CA PHE A 394 6.18 13.25 -17.37
C PHE A 394 5.62 13.29 -18.79
N GLN A 395 5.67 14.46 -19.41
CA GLN A 395 5.71 14.54 -20.87
C GLN A 395 7.15 14.27 -21.33
N VAL A 396 7.31 13.38 -22.29
CA VAL A 396 8.60 13.01 -22.89
C VAL A 396 8.76 13.77 -24.20
N VAL A 397 9.83 14.55 -24.33
CA VAL A 397 10.16 15.28 -25.56
C VAL A 397 11.60 15.04 -25.98
N ASP A 398 11.86 15.07 -27.28
CA ASP A 398 13.23 14.96 -27.81
C ASP A 398 14.08 16.18 -27.41
N GLU A 399 15.39 15.97 -27.25
CA GLU A 399 16.34 17.08 -27.19
C GLU A 399 16.43 17.74 -28.57
N GLN A 400 16.22 19.07 -28.62
CA GLN A 400 16.33 19.89 -29.84
C GLN A 400 17.67 20.59 -29.92
#